data_AF-A0A8H5AMG2-F1
#
_entry.id   AF-A0A8H5AMG2-F1
#
_cell.length_a   1.000
_cell.length_b   1.000
_cell.length_c   1.000
_cell.angle_alpha   90.00
_cell.angle_beta   90.00
_cell.angle_gamma   90.00
#
_symmetry.space_group_name_H-M   'P 1'
#
loop_
_entity.id
_entity.type
_entity.pdbx_description
1 polymer ?
#
loop_
_entity_poly.entity_id
_entity_poly.type
_entity_poly.pdbx_seq_one_letter_code
_entity_poly.pdbx_strand_id
1 'polypeptide(L)'
;MGVGKPRLDKYEKILSRLFENLALFHILKGIDGPHMVTAHAPTDVQGIRRRFLKNLCFICDYRKGGDTTTSIALESQTNEVILWVAANYTPHDKVIRFLNDVLQQLQRDPKGTEEERERLREKLTKKCVGFAAPRLKKECKLLLRAASYCEKYLKEDGTTVQGAERRSLLEWLPRFSAANTDTLALCKTAYDSRHDLQMSSLGSLSRELGVAPRETAMNIKAVRHLIGRLAERIRIPALLIGDFLMLGPLFNSYQIKKVQAPIPAIVPPADGLRNLNSILKRILQPRDPRLEDMQNYLARLDGPLKLEEAIRSMYDEDKGQARVHSEIQVLEEFHRNERSFVGNDRYIACSKLSCLCCKFYFKYHPGRLEEPESHQKAYLNWRPIELPGGRENEHWAHQRRVLGMLSSELSTVVEKQIETRQRPTPWQPDSVTNITEAMNSASLGEVEADEVLGHGDGWSDGTDSASLAHMNEDEFSDESEDSDDESDGGAGLDA
;
A
#
# COMPACT_ATOMS: atom_id res chain seq x y z
N MET A 1 0.69 36.55 20.22
CA MET A 1 0.83 35.76 18.97
C MET A 1 0.25 36.58 17.83
N GLY A 2 0.97 36.75 16.72
CA GLY A 2 0.53 37.58 15.61
C GLY A 2 -0.66 36.98 14.86
N VAL A 3 -1.66 37.82 14.51
CA VAL A 3 -2.73 37.42 13.59
C VAL A 3 -2.10 37.26 12.21
N GLY A 4 -1.97 36.03 11.75
CA GLY A 4 -1.43 35.74 10.42
C GLY A 4 -2.24 36.42 9.32
N LYS A 5 -1.59 36.74 8.20
CA LYS A 5 -2.25 37.36 7.04
C LYS A 5 -3.50 36.56 6.66
N PRO A 6 -4.69 37.18 6.53
CA PRO A 6 -5.89 36.44 6.17
C PRO A 6 -5.66 35.67 4.88
N ARG A 7 -5.91 34.36 4.88
CA ARG A 7 -5.96 33.57 3.65
C ARG A 7 -7.03 34.23 2.77
N LEU A 8 -6.64 34.83 1.66
CA LEU A 8 -7.57 35.49 0.73
C LEU A 8 -7.74 34.69 -0.55
N ASP A 9 -6.66 34.10 -1.05
CA ASP A 9 -6.70 33.24 -2.23
C ASP A 9 -7.56 31.98 -2.01
N LYS A 10 -8.24 31.54 -3.08
CA LYS A 10 -9.19 30.43 -3.05
C LYS A 10 -8.51 29.06 -3.15
N TYR A 11 -7.35 28.97 -3.81
CA TYR A 11 -6.56 27.75 -3.95
C TYR A 11 -5.79 27.46 -2.65
N GLU A 12 -5.12 28.46 -2.08
CA GLU A 12 -4.49 28.35 -0.74
C GLU A 12 -5.50 27.96 0.35
N LYS A 13 -6.72 28.52 0.31
CA LYS A 13 -7.80 28.18 1.26
C LYS A 13 -8.16 26.70 1.23
N ILE A 14 -8.36 26.13 0.04
CA ILE A 14 -8.82 24.74 -0.07
C ILE A 14 -7.70 23.75 0.27
N LEU A 15 -6.47 24.05 -0.16
CA LEU A 15 -5.28 23.26 0.22
C LEU A 15 -5.07 23.30 1.74
N SER A 16 -5.15 24.48 2.37
CA SER A 16 -5.00 24.56 3.82
C SER A 16 -6.08 23.75 4.56
N ARG A 17 -7.36 23.84 4.15
CA ARG A 17 -8.44 23.06 4.78
C ARG A 17 -8.25 21.55 4.59
N LEU A 18 -7.78 21.14 3.41
CA LEU A 18 -7.44 19.75 3.09
C LEU A 18 -6.33 19.23 4.02
N PHE A 19 -5.22 19.95 4.14
CA PHE A 19 -4.07 19.52 4.94
C PHE A 19 -4.34 19.56 6.44
N GLU A 20 -5.14 20.52 6.93
CA GLU A 20 -5.63 20.55 8.31
C GLU A 20 -6.48 19.31 8.66
N ASN A 21 -7.41 18.92 7.78
CA ASN A 21 -8.21 17.70 7.96
C ASN A 21 -7.37 16.42 7.84
N LEU A 22 -6.42 16.39 6.89
CA LEU A 22 -5.51 15.26 6.70
C LEU A 22 -4.61 15.03 7.92
N ALA A 23 -4.10 16.10 8.51
CA ALA A 23 -3.32 16.07 9.75
C ALA A 23 -4.14 15.46 10.90
N LEU A 24 -5.32 16.01 11.17
CA LEU A 24 -6.20 15.53 12.24
C LEU A 24 -6.64 14.08 12.02
N PHE A 25 -7.01 13.71 10.79
CA PHE A 25 -7.34 12.33 10.47
C PHE A 25 -6.18 11.40 10.77
N HIS A 26 -4.96 11.74 10.32
CA HIS A 26 -3.81 10.87 10.48
C HIS A 26 -3.42 10.68 11.95
N ILE A 27 -3.43 11.75 12.73
CA ILE A 27 -3.01 11.70 14.15
C ILE A 27 -4.08 11.02 15.03
N LEU A 28 -5.37 11.31 14.79
CA LEU A 28 -6.45 10.74 15.61
C LEU A 28 -6.79 9.31 15.18
N LYS A 29 -6.99 9.07 13.87
CA LYS A 29 -7.46 7.78 13.35
C LYS A 29 -6.36 6.97 12.67
N GLY A 30 -5.63 7.60 11.76
CA GLY A 30 -4.68 6.95 10.85
C GLY A 30 -5.30 6.04 9.79
N ILE A 31 -6.45 5.41 10.09
CA ILE A 31 -7.08 4.33 9.31
C ILE A 31 -8.61 4.40 9.36
N ASP A 32 -9.30 4.48 8.23
CA ASP A 32 -10.78 4.45 8.16
C ASP A 32 -11.36 3.02 8.14
N GLY A 33 -10.88 2.16 9.05
CA GLY A 33 -11.39 0.79 9.24
C GLY A 33 -10.62 -0.30 8.49
N PRO A 34 -11.21 -1.50 8.33
CA PRO A 34 -10.61 -2.57 7.57
C PRO A 34 -10.60 -2.20 6.08
N HIS A 35 -9.99 -3.06 5.31
CA HIS A 35 -9.68 -2.80 3.93
C HIS A 35 -10.86 -3.04 3.01
N MET A 36 -10.87 -2.36 1.87
CA MET A 36 -11.93 -2.51 0.88
C MET A 36 -11.32 -3.08 -0.40
N VAL A 37 -11.61 -4.35 -0.67
CA VAL A 37 -11.11 -5.12 -1.82
C VAL A 37 -12.24 -5.92 -2.42
N THR A 38 -12.20 -6.12 -3.74
CA THR A 38 -13.25 -6.80 -4.49
C THR A 38 -12.93 -8.29 -4.54
N ALA A 39 -13.57 -9.03 -3.64
CA ALA A 39 -13.37 -10.44 -3.31
C ALA A 39 -13.85 -11.44 -4.41
N HIS A 40 -13.48 -11.23 -5.68
CA HIS A 40 -13.96 -12.06 -6.78
C HIS A 40 -12.82 -12.56 -7.67
N ALA A 41 -12.73 -13.89 -7.79
CA ALA A 41 -11.92 -14.54 -8.80
C ALA A 41 -12.32 -14.05 -10.20
N PRO A 42 -11.36 -13.77 -11.11
CA PRO A 42 -11.68 -13.24 -12.43
C PRO A 42 -12.35 -14.32 -13.30
N THR A 43 -13.67 -14.20 -13.45
CA THR A 43 -14.50 -15.10 -14.26
C THR A 43 -14.56 -14.71 -15.73
N ASP A 44 -14.17 -13.49 -16.08
CA ASP A 44 -14.22 -12.93 -17.43
C ASP A 44 -12.89 -12.33 -17.91
N VAL A 45 -12.82 -11.99 -19.20
CA VAL A 45 -11.61 -11.43 -19.83
C VAL A 45 -11.22 -10.08 -19.20
N GLN A 46 -12.20 -9.30 -18.71
CA GLN A 46 -11.94 -8.06 -17.99
C GLN A 46 -11.23 -8.32 -16.65
N GLY A 47 -11.74 -9.23 -15.83
CA GLY A 47 -11.09 -9.64 -14.58
C GLY A 47 -9.69 -10.18 -14.80
N ILE A 48 -9.48 -11.01 -15.84
CA ILE A 48 -8.15 -11.54 -16.21
C ILE A 48 -7.22 -10.38 -16.59
N ARG A 49 -7.69 -9.40 -17.37
CA ARG A 49 -6.93 -8.18 -17.69
C ARG A 49 -6.60 -7.36 -16.44
N ARG A 50 -7.54 -7.16 -15.51
CA ARG A 50 -7.31 -6.44 -14.25
C ARG A 50 -6.26 -7.16 -13.37
N ARG A 51 -6.33 -8.50 -13.27
CA ARG A 51 -5.34 -9.34 -12.57
C ARG A 51 -3.96 -9.23 -13.21
N PHE A 52 -3.87 -9.35 -14.53
CA PHE A 52 -2.62 -9.22 -15.28
C PHE A 52 -1.95 -7.87 -15.01
N LEU A 53 -2.70 -6.76 -15.07
CA LEU A 53 -2.18 -5.43 -14.79
C LEU A 53 -1.72 -5.26 -13.32
N LYS A 54 -2.49 -5.75 -12.33
CA LYS A 54 -2.06 -5.79 -10.91
C LYS A 54 -0.73 -6.54 -10.76
N ASN A 55 -0.61 -7.69 -11.41
CA ASN A 55 0.60 -8.53 -11.40
C ASN A 55 1.81 -7.82 -12.04
N LEU A 56 1.62 -7.11 -13.16
CA LEU A 56 2.66 -6.28 -13.77
C LEU A 56 3.11 -5.13 -12.84
N CYS A 57 2.17 -4.44 -12.17
CA CYS A 57 2.50 -3.42 -11.18
C CYS A 57 3.34 -4.00 -10.03
N PHE A 58 2.98 -5.17 -9.51
CA PHE A 58 3.68 -5.83 -8.39
C PHE A 58 5.14 -6.19 -8.72
N ILE A 59 5.41 -6.69 -9.93
CA ILE A 59 6.80 -7.01 -10.34
C ILE A 59 7.62 -5.76 -10.64
N CYS A 60 6.98 -4.65 -11.02
CA CYS A 60 7.63 -3.35 -11.20
C CYS A 60 7.97 -2.64 -9.87
N ASP A 61 7.27 -2.93 -8.77
CA ASP A 61 7.53 -2.33 -7.45
C ASP A 61 8.73 -2.99 -6.73
N TYR A 62 9.93 -2.54 -7.11
CA TYR A 62 11.22 -3.18 -6.83
C TYR A 62 12.00 -2.62 -5.62
N ARG A 63 11.50 -1.56 -4.95
CA ARG A 63 12.05 -1.03 -3.68
C ARG A 63 11.01 -1.01 -2.57
N LYS A 64 11.45 -1.11 -1.32
CA LYS A 64 10.63 -0.79 -0.13
C LYS A 64 10.77 0.70 0.18
N GLY A 65 9.69 1.32 0.67
CA GLY A 65 9.60 2.77 0.92
C GLY A 65 8.46 3.46 0.16
N GLY A 66 7.92 2.82 -0.89
CA GLY A 66 6.77 3.32 -1.64
C GLY A 66 7.12 4.24 -2.82
N ASP A 67 8.38 4.65 -2.98
CA ASP A 67 8.86 5.41 -4.14
C ASP A 67 8.60 4.71 -5.49
N THR A 68 8.69 3.37 -5.48
CA THR A 68 8.48 2.51 -6.66
C THR A 68 7.08 1.91 -6.72
N THR A 69 6.14 2.34 -5.86
CA THR A 69 4.73 1.96 -6.00
C THR A 69 4.27 2.35 -7.40
N THR A 70 3.88 1.35 -8.17
CA THR A 70 3.70 1.43 -9.62
C THR A 70 2.22 1.31 -9.95
N SER A 71 1.74 2.17 -10.85
CA SER A 71 0.41 2.08 -11.43
C SER A 71 0.45 1.91 -12.94
N ILE A 72 -0.46 1.11 -13.49
CA ILE A 72 -0.56 0.82 -14.93
C ILE A 72 -2.01 0.89 -15.39
N ALA A 73 -2.23 1.54 -16.53
CA ALA A 73 -3.47 1.46 -17.30
C ALA A 73 -3.19 1.24 -18.79
N LEU A 74 -4.22 0.80 -19.53
CA LEU A 74 -4.14 0.50 -20.96
C LEU A 74 -4.97 1.50 -21.78
N GLU A 75 -4.30 2.25 -22.64
CA GLU A 75 -4.94 3.04 -23.69
C GLU A 75 -5.11 2.18 -24.94
N SER A 76 -6.30 2.24 -25.54
CA SER A 76 -6.61 1.64 -26.84
C SER A 76 -6.32 2.63 -27.96
N GLN A 77 -5.46 2.25 -28.90
CA GLN A 77 -5.29 2.96 -30.17
C GLN A 77 -5.68 2.05 -31.34
N THR A 78 -5.76 2.59 -32.55
CA THR A 78 -6.34 1.91 -33.73
C THR A 78 -5.69 0.56 -34.04
N ASN A 79 -4.37 0.44 -33.87
CA ASN A 79 -3.57 -0.75 -34.23
C ASN A 79 -2.65 -1.24 -33.10
N GLU A 80 -2.70 -0.64 -31.90
CA GLU A 80 -1.81 -0.98 -30.78
C GLU A 80 -2.41 -0.61 -29.43
N VAL A 81 -1.85 -1.19 -28.36
CA VAL A 81 -2.18 -0.86 -26.98
C VAL A 81 -1.01 -0.14 -26.32
N ILE A 82 -1.28 0.97 -25.63
CA ILE A 82 -0.25 1.67 -24.86
C ILE A 82 -0.41 1.33 -23.37
N LEU A 83 0.63 0.74 -22.80
CA LEU A 83 0.79 0.58 -21.36
C LEU A 83 1.34 1.89 -20.78
N TRP A 84 0.50 2.65 -20.08
CA TRP A 84 0.92 3.84 -19.34
C TRP A 84 1.37 3.43 -17.95
N VAL A 85 2.66 3.61 -17.66
CA VAL A 85 3.29 3.26 -16.39
C VAL A 85 3.61 4.52 -15.61
N ALA A 86 3.05 4.64 -14.41
CA ALA A 86 3.41 5.67 -13.43
C ALA A 86 4.08 5.02 -12.22
N ALA A 87 4.85 5.81 -11.48
CA ALA A 87 5.24 5.47 -10.12
C ALA A 87 5.29 6.74 -9.26
N ASN A 88 5.31 6.57 -7.94
CA ASN A 88 5.30 7.70 -6.99
C ASN A 88 6.42 8.74 -7.25
N TYR A 89 7.54 8.32 -7.83
CA TYR A 89 8.41 9.17 -8.65
C TYR A 89 8.48 8.61 -10.08
N THR A 90 8.78 9.46 -11.08
CA THR A 90 8.85 9.08 -12.50
C THR A 90 9.57 7.75 -12.72
N PRO A 91 8.96 6.77 -13.42
CA PRO A 91 9.58 5.47 -13.67
C PRO A 91 10.95 5.57 -14.36
N HIS A 92 11.97 5.01 -13.72
CA HIS A 92 13.31 4.88 -14.32
C HIS A 92 13.26 3.90 -15.51
N ASP A 93 14.02 4.17 -16.58
CA ASP A 93 14.11 3.34 -17.80
C ASP A 93 14.40 1.86 -17.58
N LYS A 94 15.03 1.48 -16.46
CA LYS A 94 15.20 0.07 -16.10
C LYS A 94 13.88 -0.65 -15.82
N VAL A 95 12.86 0.05 -15.31
CA VAL A 95 11.50 -0.50 -15.09
C VAL A 95 10.84 -0.76 -16.46
N ILE A 96 10.95 0.18 -17.39
CA ILE A 96 10.38 0.05 -18.73
C ILE A 96 11.08 -1.06 -19.53
N ARG A 97 12.41 -1.13 -19.46
CA ARG A 97 13.19 -2.23 -20.07
C ARG A 97 12.85 -3.59 -19.45
N PHE A 98 12.74 -3.67 -18.11
CA PHE A 98 12.35 -4.88 -17.40
C PHE A 98 10.95 -5.36 -17.82
N LEU A 99 9.95 -4.45 -17.80
CA LEU A 99 8.58 -4.75 -18.17
C LEU A 99 8.47 -5.20 -19.63
N ASN A 100 9.15 -4.49 -20.55
CA ASN A 100 9.18 -4.88 -21.96
C ASN A 100 9.77 -6.28 -22.16
N ASP A 101 10.90 -6.60 -21.52
CA ASP A 101 11.52 -7.92 -21.62
C ASP A 101 10.73 -9.00 -20.86
N VAL A 102 9.84 -8.67 -19.91
CA VAL A 102 8.84 -9.63 -19.40
C VAL A 102 7.76 -9.90 -20.44
N LEU A 103 7.18 -8.86 -21.04
CA LEU A 103 6.15 -9.00 -22.08
C LEU A 103 6.66 -9.74 -23.33
N GLN A 104 7.88 -9.43 -23.80
CA GLN A 104 8.50 -10.16 -24.92
C GLN A 104 8.77 -11.63 -24.60
N GLN A 105 9.01 -12.00 -23.34
CA GLN A 105 9.17 -13.40 -22.95
C GLN A 105 7.82 -14.13 -22.91
N LEU A 106 6.76 -13.47 -22.43
CA LEU A 106 5.39 -13.99 -22.49
C LEU A 106 4.87 -14.13 -23.93
N GLN A 107 5.24 -13.20 -24.83
CA GLN A 107 4.81 -13.22 -26.23
C GLN A 107 5.45 -14.36 -27.04
N ARG A 108 6.69 -14.75 -26.72
CA ARG A 108 7.44 -15.77 -27.48
C ARG A 108 6.98 -17.21 -27.20
N ASP A 109 6.53 -17.50 -25.98
CA ASP A 109 6.33 -18.87 -25.52
C ASP A 109 5.15 -19.08 -24.53
N PRO A 110 3.91 -18.63 -24.84
CA PRO A 110 2.77 -18.91 -23.97
C PRO A 110 2.16 -20.30 -24.22
N LYS A 111 2.37 -20.89 -25.41
CA LYS A 111 1.71 -22.11 -25.91
C LYS A 111 2.63 -23.35 -26.00
N GLY A 112 3.86 -23.27 -25.48
CA GLY A 112 4.76 -24.42 -25.42
C GLY A 112 4.22 -25.59 -24.57
N THR A 113 4.94 -26.70 -24.55
CA THR A 113 4.65 -27.87 -23.70
C THR A 113 4.66 -27.51 -22.20
N GLU A 114 4.22 -28.41 -21.31
CA GLU A 114 4.26 -28.12 -19.87
C GLU A 114 5.70 -27.89 -19.38
N GLU A 115 6.67 -28.61 -19.96
CA GLU A 115 8.09 -28.42 -19.66
C GLU A 115 8.63 -27.07 -20.18
N GLU A 116 8.11 -26.56 -21.30
CA GLU A 116 8.43 -25.21 -21.81
C GLU A 116 7.83 -24.14 -20.90
N ARG A 117 6.56 -24.29 -20.50
CA ARG A 117 5.88 -23.41 -19.55
C ARG A 117 6.57 -23.37 -18.19
N GLU A 118 7.05 -24.50 -17.67
CA GLU A 118 7.80 -24.53 -16.40
C GLU A 118 9.18 -23.88 -16.55
N ARG A 119 9.91 -24.12 -17.64
CA ARG A 119 11.17 -23.40 -17.93
C ARG A 119 10.95 -21.89 -18.02
N LEU A 120 9.87 -21.43 -18.64
CA LEU A 120 9.48 -20.01 -18.68
C LEU A 120 9.13 -19.49 -17.28
N ARG A 121 8.38 -20.25 -16.48
CA ARG A 121 8.02 -19.93 -15.09
C ARG A 121 9.25 -19.74 -14.22
N GLU A 122 10.20 -20.68 -14.26
CA GLU A 122 11.47 -20.55 -13.52
C GLU A 122 12.25 -19.30 -13.95
N LYS A 123 12.38 -19.08 -15.26
CA LYS A 123 13.13 -17.96 -15.85
C LYS A 123 12.53 -16.61 -15.42
N LEU A 124 11.22 -16.45 -15.56
CA LEU A 124 10.51 -15.24 -15.13
C LEU A 124 10.59 -15.06 -13.60
N THR A 125 10.52 -16.14 -12.81
CA THR A 125 10.67 -16.10 -11.36
C THR A 125 12.04 -15.59 -10.94
N LYS A 126 13.13 -16.21 -11.43
CA LYS A 126 14.52 -15.79 -11.19
C LYS A 126 14.72 -14.31 -11.56
N LYS A 127 14.15 -13.89 -12.69
CA LYS A 127 14.22 -12.51 -13.19
C LYS A 127 13.45 -11.50 -12.33
N CYS A 128 12.23 -11.81 -11.90
CA CYS A 128 11.42 -10.95 -11.04
C CYS A 128 12.02 -10.81 -9.64
N VAL A 129 12.54 -11.91 -9.07
CA VAL A 129 13.28 -11.91 -7.81
C VAL A 129 14.56 -11.09 -7.92
N GLY A 130 15.34 -11.25 -8.99
CA GLY A 130 16.54 -10.45 -9.25
C GLY A 130 16.26 -8.95 -9.36
N PHE A 131 15.21 -8.56 -10.10
CA PHE A 131 14.81 -7.15 -10.22
C PHE A 131 14.36 -6.56 -8.88
N ALA A 132 13.59 -7.32 -8.10
CA ALA A 132 13.09 -6.92 -6.78
C ALA A 132 14.09 -7.11 -5.62
N ALA A 133 15.33 -7.55 -5.88
CA ALA A 133 16.32 -7.86 -4.84
C ALA A 133 16.54 -6.75 -3.79
N PRO A 134 16.56 -5.43 -4.12
CA PRO A 134 16.69 -4.37 -3.12
C PRO A 134 15.51 -4.32 -2.13
N ARG A 135 14.30 -4.65 -2.60
CA ARG A 135 13.11 -4.76 -1.74
C ARG A 135 13.12 -6.06 -0.95
N LEU A 136 13.43 -7.18 -1.60
CA LEU A 136 13.40 -8.49 -0.98
C LEU A 136 14.41 -8.62 0.15
N LYS A 137 15.64 -8.09 0.01
CA LYS A 137 16.60 -8.02 1.13
C LYS A 137 16.01 -7.35 2.38
N LYS A 138 15.22 -6.27 2.21
CA LYS A 138 14.52 -5.59 3.32
C LYS A 138 13.31 -6.39 3.83
N GLU A 139 12.53 -7.03 2.96
CA GLU A 139 11.38 -7.87 3.34
C GLU A 139 11.83 -9.14 4.11
N CYS A 140 12.88 -9.81 3.65
CA CYS A 140 13.50 -10.97 4.32
C CYS A 140 14.09 -10.62 5.69
N LYS A 141 14.84 -9.50 5.82
CA LYS A 141 15.40 -9.05 7.12
C LYS A 141 14.31 -8.76 8.16
N LEU A 142 13.15 -8.27 7.72
CA LEU A 142 12.00 -8.03 8.60
C LEU A 142 11.27 -9.32 8.97
N LEU A 143 11.17 -10.29 8.05
CA LEU A 143 10.58 -11.60 8.34
C LEU A 143 11.42 -12.34 9.37
N LEU A 144 12.75 -12.36 9.18
CA LEU A 144 13.73 -12.89 10.13
C LEU A 144 13.50 -12.32 11.55
N ARG A 145 13.54 -10.99 11.69
CA ARG A 145 13.33 -10.30 12.98
C ARG A 145 11.98 -10.64 13.62
N ALA A 146 10.89 -10.59 12.85
CA ALA A 146 9.55 -10.85 13.36
C ALA A 146 9.36 -12.33 13.76
N ALA A 147 9.92 -13.27 12.99
CA ALA A 147 9.91 -14.69 13.29
C ALA A 147 10.72 -15.00 14.56
N SER A 148 11.94 -14.46 14.69
CA SER A 148 12.76 -14.60 15.91
C SER A 148 12.08 -13.99 17.14
N TYR A 149 11.37 -12.86 17.01
CA TYR A 149 10.58 -12.29 18.09
C TYR A 149 9.44 -13.23 18.52
N CYS A 150 8.66 -13.74 17.55
CA CYS A 150 7.56 -14.67 17.83
C CYS A 150 8.08 -15.97 18.47
N GLU A 151 9.22 -16.49 18.00
CA GLU A 151 9.87 -17.68 18.56
C GLU A 151 10.34 -17.46 20.00
N LYS A 152 10.94 -16.30 20.31
CA LYS A 152 11.34 -15.93 21.67
C LYS A 152 10.12 -15.80 22.59
N TYR A 153 9.11 -15.05 22.17
CA TYR A 153 7.86 -14.89 22.92
C TYR A 153 7.19 -16.24 23.21
N LEU A 154 7.12 -17.13 22.21
CA LEU A 154 6.57 -18.48 22.38
C LEU A 154 7.45 -19.41 23.23
N LYS A 155 8.74 -19.10 23.48
CA LYS A 155 9.58 -19.83 24.44
C LYS A 155 9.37 -19.32 25.87
N GLU A 156 9.21 -18.01 26.05
CA GLU A 156 9.15 -17.34 27.35
C GLU A 156 7.74 -17.31 27.97
N ASP A 157 6.69 -17.04 27.18
CA ASP A 157 5.30 -17.09 27.64
C ASP A 157 4.76 -18.53 27.59
N GLY A 158 4.64 -19.13 28.77
CA GLY A 158 4.15 -20.51 28.95
C GLY A 158 2.64 -20.66 29.05
N THR A 159 1.88 -19.57 29.13
CA THR A 159 0.48 -19.57 29.61
C THR A 159 -0.55 -19.27 28.53
N THR A 160 -0.16 -18.62 27.44
CA THR A 160 -1.11 -18.01 26.49
C THR A 160 -1.49 -18.90 25.29
N VAL A 161 -0.79 -20.02 25.05
CA VAL A 161 -1.00 -20.90 23.87
C VAL A 161 -1.03 -22.37 24.28
N GLN A 162 -1.94 -23.16 23.70
CA GLN A 162 -2.03 -24.60 23.99
C GLN A 162 -0.70 -25.32 23.67
N GLY A 163 -0.28 -26.24 24.54
CA GLY A 163 1.04 -26.86 24.47
C GLY A 163 1.37 -27.62 23.18
N ALA A 164 0.35 -28.14 22.46
CA ALA A 164 0.53 -28.80 21.17
C ALA A 164 0.73 -27.79 20.01
N GLU A 165 -0.13 -26.77 19.93
CA GLU A 165 -0.05 -25.70 18.94
C GLU A 165 1.24 -24.87 19.11
N ARG A 166 1.58 -24.52 20.35
CA ARG A 166 2.83 -23.87 20.73
C ARG A 166 4.05 -24.63 20.23
N ARG A 167 4.09 -25.95 20.42
CA ARG A 167 5.18 -26.81 19.94
C ARG A 167 5.27 -26.79 18.41
N SER A 168 4.13 -26.91 17.73
CA SER A 168 4.07 -26.90 16.27
C SER A 168 4.53 -25.57 15.66
N LEU A 169 4.20 -24.44 16.30
CA LEU A 169 4.72 -23.12 15.92
C LEU A 169 6.24 -23.01 16.13
N LEU A 170 6.77 -23.55 17.23
CA LEU A 170 8.20 -23.53 17.54
C LEU A 170 9.04 -24.44 16.62
N GLU A 171 8.46 -25.51 16.06
CA GLU A 171 9.08 -26.34 15.03
C GLU A 171 9.05 -25.69 13.63
N TRP A 172 8.09 -24.82 13.37
CA TRP A 172 7.83 -24.22 12.05
C TRP A 172 8.51 -22.85 11.85
N LEU A 173 8.49 -21.97 12.84
CA LEU A 173 9.13 -20.64 12.79
C LEU A 173 10.63 -20.65 12.41
N PRO A 174 11.45 -21.66 12.81
CA PRO A 174 12.85 -21.80 12.39
C PRO A 174 13.09 -21.78 10.88
N ARG A 175 12.09 -22.13 10.06
CA ARG A 175 12.15 -21.99 8.58
C ARG A 175 12.36 -20.54 8.12
N PHE A 176 12.00 -19.57 8.97
CA PHE A 176 11.99 -18.14 8.69
C PHE A 176 12.86 -17.32 9.66
N SER A 177 13.16 -17.83 10.87
CA SER A 177 14.06 -17.19 11.84
C SER A 177 15.54 -17.59 11.67
N ALA A 178 15.88 -18.51 10.77
CA ALA A 178 17.25 -18.79 10.37
C ALA A 178 17.81 -17.73 9.41
N ALA A 179 19.11 -17.42 9.53
CA ALA A 179 19.81 -16.47 8.66
C ALA A 179 20.08 -17.03 7.25
N ASN A 180 19.02 -17.19 6.45
CA ASN A 180 19.15 -17.61 5.05
C ASN A 180 19.59 -16.43 4.17
N THR A 181 20.73 -16.57 3.50
CA THR A 181 21.27 -15.58 2.56
C THR A 181 20.64 -15.68 1.16
N ASP A 182 20.08 -16.84 0.77
CA ASP A 182 19.38 -16.99 -0.49
C ASP A 182 17.92 -16.51 -0.39
N THR A 183 17.69 -15.36 -1.00
CA THR A 183 16.38 -14.73 -1.14
C THR A 183 15.40 -15.57 -1.98
N LEU A 184 15.89 -16.30 -3.00
CA LEU A 184 15.02 -17.12 -3.85
C LEU A 184 14.57 -18.38 -3.13
N ALA A 185 15.48 -19.06 -2.41
CA ALA A 185 15.11 -20.17 -1.53
C ALA A 185 14.06 -19.74 -0.49
N LEU A 186 14.26 -18.60 0.18
CA LEU A 186 13.27 -18.11 1.16
C LEU A 186 11.92 -17.76 0.52
N CYS A 187 11.88 -17.25 -0.72
CA CYS A 187 10.64 -17.07 -1.46
C CYS A 187 9.93 -18.40 -1.78
N LYS A 188 10.67 -19.47 -2.09
CA LYS A 188 10.12 -20.82 -2.28
C LYS A 188 9.57 -21.38 -0.97
N THR A 189 10.35 -21.37 0.11
CA THR A 189 9.91 -21.82 1.45
C THR A 189 8.64 -21.09 1.90
N ALA A 190 8.57 -19.78 1.66
CA ALA A 190 7.39 -18.97 1.97
C ALA A 190 6.20 -19.28 1.05
N TYR A 191 6.43 -19.62 -0.22
CA TYR A 191 5.38 -20.11 -1.12
C TYR A 191 4.82 -21.45 -0.66
N ASP A 192 5.68 -22.42 -0.36
CA ASP A 192 5.27 -23.77 0.03
C ASP A 192 4.51 -23.75 1.37
N SER A 193 5.02 -23.00 2.37
CA SER A 193 4.40 -22.90 3.70
C SER A 193 3.19 -21.95 3.79
N ARG A 194 2.74 -21.33 2.68
CA ARG A 194 1.70 -20.28 2.73
C ARG A 194 0.32 -20.75 3.19
N HIS A 195 0.05 -22.05 3.09
CA HIS A 195 -1.18 -22.71 3.53
C HIS A 195 -0.96 -23.66 4.73
N ASP A 196 0.23 -23.64 5.34
CA ASP A 196 0.52 -24.46 6.52
C ASP A 196 -0.41 -24.08 7.68
N LEU A 197 -0.86 -25.06 8.46
CA LEU A 197 -1.80 -24.85 9.59
C LEU A 197 -1.28 -23.81 10.61
N GLN A 198 0.04 -23.69 10.73
CA GLN A 198 0.72 -22.71 11.57
C GLN A 198 0.41 -21.26 11.16
N MET A 199 0.07 -21.01 9.88
CA MET A 199 -0.48 -19.73 9.46
C MET A 199 -1.81 -19.46 10.17
N SER A 200 -2.70 -20.46 10.25
CA SER A 200 -4.01 -20.35 10.93
C SER A 200 -3.82 -20.05 12.41
N SER A 201 -2.94 -20.80 13.07
CA SER A 201 -2.55 -20.61 14.47
C SER A 201 -2.05 -19.20 14.76
N LEU A 202 -1.13 -18.66 13.95
CA LEU A 202 -0.70 -17.27 14.06
C LEU A 202 -1.85 -16.27 13.83
N GLY A 203 -2.84 -16.63 13.01
CA GLY A 203 -4.04 -15.82 12.79
C GLY A 203 -4.95 -15.75 14.03
N SER A 204 -5.24 -16.90 14.65
CA SER A 204 -6.02 -16.98 15.90
C SER A 204 -5.30 -16.33 17.07
N LEU A 205 -4.01 -16.64 17.25
CA LEU A 205 -3.18 -16.02 18.29
C LEU A 205 -3.15 -14.49 18.17
N SER A 206 -3.07 -13.94 16.96
CA SER A 206 -3.14 -12.49 16.75
C SER A 206 -4.50 -11.87 17.10
N ARG A 207 -5.60 -12.64 17.14
CA ARG A 207 -6.92 -12.17 17.57
C ARG A 207 -7.06 -12.23 19.09
N GLU A 208 -6.61 -13.32 19.70
CA GLU A 208 -6.63 -13.55 21.15
C GLU A 208 -5.72 -12.56 21.89
N LEU A 209 -4.54 -12.26 21.34
CA LEU A 209 -3.64 -11.22 21.85
C LEU A 209 -4.16 -9.78 21.65
N GLY A 210 -5.42 -9.58 21.24
CA GLY A 210 -6.06 -8.26 21.18
C GLY A 210 -6.18 -7.53 22.52
N VAL A 211 -5.92 -8.23 23.63
CA VAL A 211 -5.89 -7.71 25.01
C VAL A 211 -4.44 -7.64 25.57
N ALA A 212 -3.46 -8.16 24.83
CA ALA A 212 -2.07 -8.41 25.26
C ALA A 212 -1.07 -7.42 24.62
N PRO A 213 0.27 -7.57 24.79
CA PRO A 213 1.25 -6.60 24.29
C PRO A 213 1.11 -6.30 22.78
N ARG A 214 0.94 -5.01 22.46
CA ARG A 214 0.74 -4.48 21.10
C ARG A 214 1.82 -4.94 20.12
N GLU A 215 3.06 -5.04 20.60
CA GLU A 215 4.23 -5.44 19.82
C GLU A 215 4.17 -6.91 19.36
N THR A 216 3.75 -7.83 20.23
CA THR A 216 3.61 -9.26 19.88
C THR A 216 2.59 -9.46 18.76
N ALA A 217 1.41 -8.83 18.89
CA ALA A 217 0.39 -8.88 17.84
C ALA A 217 0.85 -8.25 16.51
N MET A 218 1.69 -7.21 16.56
CA MET A 218 2.32 -6.63 15.36
C MET A 218 3.31 -7.61 14.70
N ASN A 219 4.19 -8.24 15.47
CA ASN A 219 5.17 -9.19 14.93
C ASN A 219 4.51 -10.43 14.32
N ILE A 220 3.48 -10.99 14.96
CA ILE A 220 2.71 -12.13 14.42
C ILE A 220 2.04 -11.76 13.08
N LYS A 221 1.41 -10.59 13.00
CA LYS A 221 0.84 -10.07 11.74
C LYS A 221 1.93 -9.83 10.68
N ALA A 222 3.11 -9.36 11.10
CA ALA A 222 4.25 -9.14 10.20
C ALA A 222 4.78 -10.46 9.61
N VAL A 223 4.89 -11.54 10.40
CA VAL A 223 5.27 -12.88 9.90
C VAL A 223 4.28 -13.34 8.82
N ARG A 224 2.97 -13.38 9.13
CA ARG A 224 1.92 -13.78 8.16
C ARG A 224 1.96 -12.95 6.88
N HIS A 225 2.10 -11.63 7.01
CA HIS A 225 2.15 -10.71 5.87
C HIS A 225 3.43 -10.89 5.04
N LEU A 226 4.60 -11.06 5.66
CA LEU A 226 5.85 -11.16 4.92
C LEU A 226 6.01 -12.51 4.22
N ILE A 227 5.57 -13.62 4.83
CA ILE A 227 5.52 -14.94 4.18
C ILE A 227 4.71 -14.85 2.89
N GLY A 228 3.50 -14.29 2.94
CA GLY A 228 2.70 -14.15 1.73
C GLY A 228 3.29 -13.18 0.69
N ARG A 229 3.94 -12.09 1.11
CA ARG A 229 4.63 -11.15 0.20
C ARG A 229 5.79 -11.80 -0.54
N LEU A 230 6.48 -12.75 0.10
CA LEU A 230 7.54 -13.56 -0.53
C LEU A 230 6.94 -14.66 -1.41
N ALA A 231 5.86 -15.33 -0.97
CA ALA A 231 5.13 -16.32 -1.77
C ALA A 231 4.64 -15.77 -3.11
N GLU A 232 4.15 -14.53 -3.15
CA GLU A 232 3.73 -13.86 -4.38
C GLU A 232 4.84 -13.77 -5.44
N ARG A 233 6.13 -13.75 -5.05
CA ARG A 233 7.25 -13.73 -6.00
C ARG A 233 7.39 -15.03 -6.80
N ILE A 234 6.86 -16.13 -6.29
CA ILE A 234 6.77 -17.43 -6.98
C ILE A 234 5.43 -17.55 -7.72
N ARG A 235 4.33 -17.11 -7.10
CA ARG A 235 2.97 -17.22 -7.66
C ARG A 235 2.75 -16.36 -8.91
N ILE A 236 3.18 -15.10 -8.88
CA ILE A 236 2.85 -14.12 -9.93
C ILE A 236 3.43 -14.46 -11.30
N PRO A 237 4.69 -14.94 -11.45
CA PRO A 237 5.20 -15.43 -12.73
C PRO A 237 4.32 -16.50 -13.39
N ALA A 238 3.74 -17.43 -12.62
CA ALA A 238 2.82 -18.44 -13.13
C ALA A 238 1.48 -17.82 -13.58
N LEU A 239 0.93 -16.87 -12.79
CA LEU A 239 -0.28 -16.15 -13.18
C LEU A 239 -0.09 -15.30 -14.43
N LEU A 240 1.06 -14.63 -14.59
CA LEU A 240 1.35 -13.85 -15.80
C LEU A 240 1.37 -14.71 -17.07
N ILE A 241 1.88 -15.94 -16.99
CA ILE A 241 1.84 -16.91 -18.11
C ILE A 241 0.38 -17.32 -18.41
N GLY A 242 -0.40 -17.68 -17.38
CA GLY A 242 -1.79 -18.10 -17.54
C GLY A 242 -2.72 -16.97 -18.03
N ASP A 243 -2.53 -15.75 -17.54
CA ASP A 243 -3.27 -14.57 -17.98
C ASP A 243 -2.92 -14.21 -19.44
N PHE A 244 -1.63 -14.29 -19.81
CA PHE A 244 -1.18 -13.96 -21.16
C PHE A 244 -1.64 -14.96 -22.23
N LEU A 245 -1.95 -16.21 -21.87
CA LEU A 245 -2.60 -17.16 -22.78
C LEU A 245 -3.95 -16.64 -23.31
N MET A 246 -4.71 -15.93 -22.48
CA MET A 246 -6.01 -15.34 -22.83
C MET A 246 -5.86 -13.93 -23.41
N LEU A 247 -4.91 -13.15 -22.90
CA LEU A 247 -4.71 -11.74 -23.29
C LEU A 247 -3.72 -11.54 -24.45
N GLY A 248 -3.00 -12.58 -24.89
CA GLY A 248 -1.95 -12.49 -25.91
C GLY A 248 -2.31 -11.66 -27.15
N PRO A 249 -3.49 -11.82 -27.77
CA PRO A 249 -3.91 -11.00 -28.91
C PRO A 249 -3.92 -9.49 -28.66
N LEU A 250 -4.20 -9.06 -27.42
CA LEU A 250 -4.18 -7.65 -27.00
C LEU A 250 -2.76 -7.05 -27.00
N PHE A 251 -1.75 -7.90 -26.80
CA PHE A 251 -0.33 -7.53 -26.73
C PHE A 251 0.45 -7.98 -27.99
N ASN A 252 -0.23 -8.20 -29.11
CA ASN A 252 0.43 -8.44 -30.41
C ASN A 252 1.24 -7.22 -30.87
N SER A 253 0.70 -6.02 -30.66
CA SER A 253 1.33 -4.73 -30.92
C SER A 253 1.11 -3.84 -29.71
N TYR A 254 2.19 -3.44 -29.03
CA TYR A 254 2.12 -2.60 -27.84
C TYR A 254 3.28 -1.62 -27.73
N GLN A 255 3.04 -0.51 -27.02
CA GLN A 255 4.06 0.41 -26.53
C GLN A 255 3.99 0.51 -25.01
N ILE A 256 5.11 0.84 -24.38
CA ILE A 256 5.16 1.18 -22.96
C ILE A 256 5.60 2.63 -22.83
N LYS A 257 4.73 3.48 -22.26
CA LYS A 257 5.01 4.91 -22.04
C LYS A 257 5.04 5.20 -20.54
N LYS A 258 5.88 6.17 -20.16
CA LYS A 258 5.96 6.66 -18.79
C LYS A 258 4.99 7.82 -18.61
N VAL A 259 4.25 7.82 -17.50
CA VAL A 259 3.70 9.04 -16.94
C VAL A 259 4.83 9.77 -16.21
N GLN A 260 4.97 11.07 -16.43
CA GLN A 260 5.90 11.91 -15.66
C GLN A 260 5.25 12.23 -14.32
N ALA A 261 5.99 12.08 -13.22
CA ALA A 261 5.49 12.49 -11.92
C ALA A 261 5.24 14.00 -11.92
N PRO A 262 3.99 14.46 -11.72
CA PRO A 262 3.65 15.87 -11.73
C PRO A 262 4.14 16.55 -10.45
N ILE A 263 4.31 17.87 -10.52
CA ILE A 263 4.70 18.68 -9.35
C ILE A 263 3.61 18.54 -8.27
N PRO A 264 3.96 18.15 -7.03
CA PRO A 264 3.01 18.09 -5.94
C PRO A 264 2.63 19.48 -5.44
N ALA A 265 1.36 19.71 -5.14
CA ALA A 265 0.89 21.00 -4.63
C ALA A 265 1.57 21.35 -3.30
N ILE A 266 2.14 22.56 -3.21
CA ILE A 266 2.80 23.07 -2.01
C ILE A 266 1.77 23.29 -0.90
N VAL A 267 2.13 22.91 0.33
CA VAL A 267 1.32 23.17 1.52
C VAL A 267 1.40 24.67 1.85
N PRO A 268 0.28 25.42 1.96
CA PRO A 268 0.34 26.87 2.19
C PRO A 268 1.04 27.23 3.52
N PRO A 269 1.71 28.40 3.65
CA PRO A 269 2.57 28.71 4.81
C PRO A 269 1.84 28.84 6.15
N ALA A 270 2.57 28.60 7.25
CA ALA A 270 2.26 28.92 8.65
C ALA A 270 1.28 30.10 8.86
N ASP A 271 0.11 29.90 9.49
CA ASP A 271 -0.66 31.01 10.07
C ASP A 271 -1.16 30.72 11.50
N GLY A 272 -1.43 31.78 12.25
CA GLY A 272 -1.90 31.69 13.64
C GLY A 272 -3.28 31.06 13.81
N LEU A 273 -3.94 30.61 12.73
CA LEU A 273 -5.24 29.95 12.72
C LEU A 273 -5.13 28.43 12.54
N ARG A 274 -3.93 27.84 12.59
CA ARG A 274 -3.68 26.38 12.55
C ARG A 274 -3.58 25.69 13.91
N ASN A 275 -3.93 26.39 14.98
CA ASN A 275 -4.22 25.75 16.27
C ASN A 275 -5.46 24.84 16.17
N LEU A 276 -5.51 23.83 17.02
CA LEU A 276 -6.48 22.75 17.05
C LEU A 276 -7.92 23.27 17.19
N ASN A 277 -8.11 24.27 18.05
CA ASN A 277 -9.39 24.94 18.27
C ASN A 277 -9.92 25.62 16.99
N SER A 278 -9.03 26.30 16.25
CA SER A 278 -9.38 26.98 15.01
C SER A 278 -9.68 26.01 13.87
N ILE A 279 -8.99 24.86 13.80
CA ILE A 279 -9.32 23.80 12.85
C ILE A 279 -10.69 23.19 13.18
N LEU A 280 -10.99 22.92 14.46
CA LEU A 280 -12.30 22.39 14.86
C LEU A 280 -13.46 23.31 14.49
N LYS A 281 -13.30 24.61 14.68
CA LYS A 281 -14.29 25.63 14.25
C LYS A 281 -14.49 25.69 12.73
N ARG A 282 -13.64 25.04 11.92
CA ARG A 282 -13.79 24.88 10.47
C ARG A 282 -14.30 23.50 10.04
N ILE A 283 -14.15 22.49 10.91
CA ILE A 283 -14.76 21.16 10.75
C ILE A 283 -16.24 21.23 11.09
N LEU A 284 -16.57 21.76 12.27
CA LEU A 284 -17.93 21.87 12.79
C LEU A 284 -18.69 23.04 12.16
N GLN A 285 -20.02 22.98 12.25
CA GLN A 285 -20.87 24.08 11.82
C GLN A 285 -20.78 25.27 12.82
N PRO A 286 -21.06 26.51 12.38
CA PRO A 286 -21.13 27.65 13.29
C PRO A 286 -22.18 27.41 14.39
N ARG A 287 -21.77 27.57 15.66
CA ARG A 287 -22.60 27.32 16.87
C ARG A 287 -22.99 25.86 17.10
N ASP A 288 -22.19 24.91 16.62
CA ASP A 288 -22.36 23.50 16.95
C ASP A 288 -22.29 23.28 18.49
N PRO A 289 -23.31 22.68 19.12
CA PRO A 289 -23.34 22.48 20.57
C PRO A 289 -22.26 21.51 21.06
N ARG A 290 -21.69 20.66 20.18
CA ARG A 290 -20.63 19.72 20.53
C ARG A 290 -19.24 20.36 20.64
N LEU A 291 -19.10 21.63 20.22
CA LEU A 291 -17.80 22.31 20.10
C LEU A 291 -16.97 22.28 21.41
N GLU A 292 -17.60 22.54 22.55
CA GLU A 292 -16.92 22.57 23.85
C GLU A 292 -16.45 21.18 24.30
N ASP A 293 -17.30 20.16 24.16
CA ASP A 293 -16.95 18.76 24.46
C ASP A 293 -15.80 18.25 23.57
N MET A 294 -15.82 18.60 22.29
CA MET A 294 -14.78 18.21 21.34
C MET A 294 -13.46 18.95 21.60
N GLN A 295 -13.51 20.23 21.97
CA GLN A 295 -12.33 20.98 22.45
C GLN A 295 -11.74 20.33 23.72
N ASN A 296 -12.58 19.97 24.70
CA ASN A 296 -12.16 19.33 25.95
C ASN A 296 -11.61 17.91 25.74
N TYR A 297 -12.11 17.15 24.77
CA TYR A 297 -11.51 15.87 24.38
C TYR A 297 -10.13 16.06 23.77
N LEU A 298 -9.99 16.99 22.84
CA LEU A 298 -8.73 17.21 22.12
C LEU A 298 -7.65 17.86 22.97
N ALA A 299 -7.99 18.77 23.89
CA ALA A 299 -7.03 19.32 24.85
C ALA A 299 -6.43 18.22 25.77
N ARG A 300 -7.20 17.18 26.10
CA ARG A 300 -6.70 16.01 26.84
C ARG A 300 -5.79 15.11 26.00
N LEU A 301 -5.99 15.08 24.68
CA LEU A 301 -5.14 14.33 23.76
C LEU A 301 -3.87 15.11 23.36
N ASP A 302 -3.91 16.44 23.35
CA ASP A 302 -2.79 17.29 22.94
C ASP A 302 -1.57 17.15 23.86
N GLY A 303 -1.75 17.00 25.18
CA GLY A 303 -0.65 16.72 26.10
C GLY A 303 0.20 15.49 25.72
N PRO A 304 -0.39 14.27 25.64
CA PRO A 304 0.35 13.05 25.31
C PRO A 304 0.68 12.87 23.82
N LEU A 305 -0.11 13.43 22.89
CA LEU A 305 0.10 13.26 21.43
C LEU A 305 0.78 14.46 20.76
N LYS A 306 0.94 15.58 21.47
CA LYS A 306 1.46 16.86 20.98
C LYS A 306 0.83 17.27 19.63
N LEU A 307 -0.50 17.27 19.57
CA LEU A 307 -1.28 17.43 18.34
C LEU A 307 -0.91 18.74 17.61
N GLU A 308 -0.79 19.86 18.31
CA GLU A 308 -0.43 21.14 17.66
C GLU A 308 1.02 21.16 17.13
N GLU A 309 1.96 20.51 17.82
CA GLU A 309 3.35 20.38 17.36
C GLU A 309 3.46 19.42 16.17
N ALA A 310 2.74 18.30 16.20
CA ALA A 310 2.65 17.35 15.08
C ALA A 310 2.02 18.01 13.84
N ILE A 311 0.93 18.75 14.01
CA ILE A 311 0.31 19.53 12.93
C ILE A 311 1.33 20.54 12.39
N ARG A 312 2.03 21.32 13.25
CA ARG A 312 3.02 22.32 12.83
C ARG A 312 4.20 21.69 12.06
N SER A 313 4.78 20.61 12.58
CA SER A 313 5.90 19.88 11.96
C SER A 313 5.58 19.47 10.52
N MET A 314 4.33 19.08 10.22
CA MET A 314 3.91 18.77 8.84
C MET A 314 3.95 19.94 7.84
N TYR A 315 3.94 21.19 8.31
CA TYR A 315 4.08 22.38 7.48
C TYR A 315 5.54 22.84 7.36
N ASP A 316 6.35 22.58 8.38
CA ASP A 316 7.74 23.03 8.46
C ASP A 316 8.72 22.02 7.82
N GLU A 317 8.39 20.72 7.83
CA GLU A 317 9.24 19.63 7.34
C GLU A 317 8.77 19.04 5.99
N ASP A 318 8.96 19.74 4.86
CA ASP A 318 9.03 19.01 3.58
C ASP A 318 10.41 18.34 3.46
N LYS A 319 10.53 17.13 4.00
CA LYS A 319 11.70 16.25 3.89
C LYS A 319 11.95 15.73 2.44
N GLY A 320 11.46 16.43 1.43
CA GLY A 320 11.52 16.03 0.01
C GLY A 320 10.69 14.78 -0.29
N GLN A 321 9.71 14.45 0.56
CA GLN A 321 8.91 13.24 0.45
C GLN A 321 7.49 13.49 -0.09
N ALA A 322 7.06 14.76 -0.17
CA ALA A 322 5.78 15.17 -0.72
C ALA A 322 5.60 14.67 -2.16
N ARG A 323 4.46 14.03 -2.45
CA ARG A 323 4.27 13.34 -3.74
C ARG A 323 2.81 13.20 -4.15
N VAL A 324 2.59 13.25 -5.46
CA VAL A 324 1.33 12.80 -6.08
C VAL A 324 1.41 11.29 -6.28
N HIS A 325 0.45 10.56 -5.72
CA HIS A 325 0.44 9.10 -5.80
C HIS A 325 0.23 8.58 -7.23
N SER A 326 0.90 7.47 -7.56
CA SER A 326 0.96 6.88 -8.91
C SER A 326 -0.42 6.70 -9.56
N GLU A 327 -1.44 6.32 -8.79
CA GLU A 327 -2.82 6.13 -9.28
C GLU A 327 -3.43 7.44 -9.80
N ILE A 328 -3.16 8.56 -9.10
CA ILE A 328 -3.63 9.90 -9.47
C ILE A 328 -2.90 10.40 -10.71
N GLN A 329 -1.61 10.08 -10.85
CA GLN A 329 -0.84 10.43 -12.05
C GLN A 329 -1.46 9.79 -13.30
N VAL A 330 -1.78 8.48 -13.26
CA VAL A 330 -2.43 7.78 -14.38
C VAL A 330 -3.86 8.29 -14.62
N LEU A 331 -4.63 8.54 -13.56
CA LEU A 331 -6.00 9.06 -13.67
C LEU A 331 -6.05 10.43 -14.36
N GLU A 332 -5.15 11.34 -13.99
CA GLU A 332 -5.06 12.68 -14.58
C GLU A 332 -4.47 12.63 -15.99
N GLU A 333 -3.48 11.75 -16.24
CA GLU A 333 -2.94 11.50 -17.59
C GLU A 333 -4.02 11.01 -18.56
N PHE A 334 -4.91 10.12 -18.14
CA PHE A 334 -6.03 9.67 -18.98
C PHE A 334 -7.10 10.73 -19.14
N HIS A 335 -7.44 11.46 -18.08
CA HIS A 335 -8.52 12.46 -18.15
C HIS A 335 -8.15 13.71 -18.94
N ARG A 336 -6.96 14.28 -18.72
CA ARG A 336 -6.54 15.54 -19.36
C ARG A 336 -6.21 15.36 -20.84
N ASN A 337 -5.78 14.18 -21.25
CA ASN A 337 -5.45 13.84 -22.63
C ASN A 337 -6.55 13.02 -23.33
N GLU A 338 -7.76 12.97 -22.76
CA GLU A 338 -8.96 12.29 -23.30
C GLU A 338 -8.71 10.84 -23.77
N ARG A 339 -7.86 10.09 -23.04
CA ARG A 339 -7.38 8.76 -23.44
C ARG A 339 -8.50 7.72 -23.35
N SER A 340 -8.62 6.90 -24.40
CA SER A 340 -9.59 5.82 -24.47
C SER A 340 -9.07 4.55 -23.80
N PHE A 341 -9.77 4.06 -22.77
CA PHE A 341 -9.41 2.81 -22.09
C PHE A 341 -9.71 1.57 -22.95
N VAL A 342 -8.83 0.57 -22.90
CA VAL A 342 -9.05 -0.74 -23.55
C VAL A 342 -10.35 -1.38 -23.06
N GLY A 343 -11.25 -1.69 -24.00
CA GLY A 343 -12.51 -2.36 -23.71
C GLY A 343 -13.48 -1.55 -22.84
N ASN A 344 -13.38 -0.21 -22.85
CA ASN A 344 -14.15 0.72 -22.00
C ASN A 344 -13.96 0.55 -20.48
N ASP A 345 -12.99 -0.27 -20.06
CA ASP A 345 -12.68 -0.59 -18.68
C ASP A 345 -11.80 0.51 -18.07
N ARG A 346 -12.43 1.48 -17.38
CA ARG A 346 -11.78 2.68 -16.79
C ARG A 346 -10.98 2.36 -15.52
N TYR A 347 -10.25 1.26 -15.57
CA TYR A 347 -9.51 0.68 -14.47
C TYR A 347 -8.03 1.07 -14.50
N ILE A 348 -7.48 1.35 -13.32
CA ILE A 348 -6.06 1.62 -13.10
C ILE A 348 -5.58 0.59 -12.09
N ALA A 349 -4.62 -0.25 -12.48
CA ALA A 349 -3.97 -1.17 -11.56
C ALA A 349 -2.90 -0.46 -10.74
N CYS A 350 -2.67 -0.88 -9.50
CA CYS A 350 -1.57 -0.43 -8.64
C CYS A 350 -0.86 -1.63 -7.98
N SER A 351 0.40 -1.47 -7.57
CA SER A 351 1.21 -2.51 -6.91
C SER A 351 0.84 -2.74 -5.43
N LYS A 352 -0.08 -1.92 -4.92
CA LYS A 352 -0.68 -1.90 -3.58
C LYS A 352 -2.14 -1.47 -3.73
N LEU A 353 -2.94 -1.57 -2.67
CA LEU A 353 -4.22 -0.83 -2.65
C LEU A 353 -3.96 0.68 -2.58
N SER A 354 -4.96 1.47 -2.95
CA SER A 354 -4.91 2.93 -2.90
C SER A 354 -5.11 3.49 -1.51
N CYS A 355 -4.49 4.65 -1.24
CA CYS A 355 -4.73 5.37 0.01
C CYS A 355 -6.13 5.98 0.06
N LEU A 356 -6.59 6.32 1.26
CA LEU A 356 -7.91 6.91 1.47
C LEU A 356 -8.09 8.20 0.64
N CYS A 357 -7.04 9.02 0.56
CA CYS A 357 -7.04 10.22 -0.28
C CYS A 357 -7.16 9.86 -1.77
N CYS A 358 -6.48 8.80 -2.24
CA CYS A 358 -6.60 8.34 -3.63
C CYS A 358 -8.01 7.80 -3.94
N LYS A 359 -8.55 6.93 -3.08
CA LYS A 359 -9.91 6.39 -3.16
C LYS A 359 -10.95 7.50 -3.31
N PHE A 360 -10.94 8.47 -2.39
CA PHE A 360 -11.84 9.63 -2.46
C PHE A 360 -11.56 10.53 -3.67
N TYR A 361 -10.30 10.67 -4.10
CA TYR A 361 -10.00 11.40 -5.33
C TYR A 361 -10.69 10.75 -6.53
N PHE A 362 -10.50 9.45 -6.75
CA PHE A 362 -11.18 8.68 -7.81
C PHE A 362 -12.70 8.80 -7.72
N LYS A 363 -13.29 8.54 -6.55
CA LYS A 363 -14.74 8.61 -6.28
C LYS A 363 -15.37 9.94 -6.71
N TYR A 364 -14.68 11.06 -6.47
CA TYR A 364 -15.20 12.41 -6.76
C TYR A 364 -14.68 13.04 -8.05
N HIS A 365 -13.80 12.35 -8.78
CA HIS A 365 -13.19 12.87 -10.00
C HIS A 365 -14.15 12.79 -11.21
N PRO A 366 -14.28 13.88 -12.01
CA PRO A 366 -15.21 13.92 -13.15
C PRO A 366 -14.97 12.86 -14.22
N GLY A 367 -13.77 12.28 -14.30
CA GLY A 367 -13.45 11.20 -15.22
C GLY A 367 -14.24 9.90 -15.00
N ARG A 368 -14.89 9.70 -13.84
CA ARG A 368 -15.67 8.49 -13.49
C ARG A 368 -14.89 7.20 -13.80
N LEU A 369 -13.72 7.07 -13.20
CA LEU A 369 -12.92 5.84 -13.25
C LEU A 369 -13.46 4.84 -12.21
N GLU A 370 -13.07 3.58 -12.35
CA GLU A 370 -13.36 2.54 -11.36
C GLU A 370 -12.74 2.94 -10.00
N GLU A 371 -13.53 2.95 -8.92
CA GLU A 371 -13.01 3.28 -7.59
C GLU A 371 -11.97 2.24 -7.17
N PRO A 372 -10.74 2.64 -6.81
CA PRO A 372 -9.70 1.69 -6.50
C PRO A 372 -9.94 1.08 -5.12
N GLU A 373 -9.70 -0.21 -5.05
CA GLU A 373 -9.56 -0.93 -3.80
C GLU A 373 -8.58 -0.21 -2.88
N SER A 374 -8.90 -0.13 -1.59
CA SER A 374 -8.26 0.84 -0.71
C SER A 374 -7.91 0.34 0.67
N HIS A 375 -6.76 0.82 1.12
CA HIS A 375 -6.17 0.57 2.41
C HIS A 375 -6.77 1.35 3.59
N GLN A 376 -7.69 2.27 3.31
CA GLN A 376 -8.30 3.21 4.26
C GLN A 376 -7.34 4.09 5.09
N LYS A 377 -6.01 3.99 4.94
CA LYS A 377 -5.06 4.94 5.54
C LYS A 377 -4.86 6.21 4.73
N ALA A 378 -4.59 7.30 5.43
CA ALA A 378 -4.13 8.57 4.87
C ALA A 378 -2.65 8.80 5.21
N TYR A 379 -1.87 9.24 4.22
CA TYR A 379 -0.45 9.57 4.40
C TYR A 379 -0.24 11.08 4.41
N LEU A 380 0.61 11.56 5.32
CA LEU A 380 0.92 12.99 5.48
C LEU A 380 1.74 13.58 4.33
N ASN A 381 2.42 12.75 3.53
CA ASN A 381 3.16 13.16 2.35
C ASN A 381 2.34 13.10 1.04
N TRP A 382 1.08 12.68 1.09
CA TRP A 382 0.18 12.72 -0.06
C TRP A 382 -0.12 14.17 -0.46
N ARG A 383 -0.09 14.45 -1.76
CA ARG A 383 -0.40 15.77 -2.34
C ARG A 383 -1.28 15.60 -3.59
N PRO A 384 -2.19 16.54 -3.87
CA PRO A 384 -2.76 16.68 -5.20
C PRO A 384 -1.74 17.28 -6.17
N ILE A 385 -2.03 17.23 -7.47
CA ILE A 385 -1.23 17.90 -8.51
C ILE A 385 -1.24 19.41 -8.28
N GLU A 386 -0.09 20.07 -8.37
CA GLU A 386 -0.01 21.53 -8.37
C GLU A 386 -0.71 22.12 -9.59
N LEU A 387 -1.48 23.19 -9.39
CA LEU A 387 -2.03 24.01 -10.46
C LEU A 387 -1.29 25.36 -10.54
N PRO A 388 -0.35 25.55 -11.49
CA PRO A 388 0.24 26.86 -11.76
C PRO A 388 -0.84 27.90 -12.08
N GLY A 389 -0.74 29.08 -11.48
CA GLY A 389 -1.80 30.11 -11.52
C GLY A 389 -3.00 29.84 -10.60
N GLY A 390 -3.00 28.72 -9.86
CA GLY A 390 -4.01 28.36 -8.88
C GLY A 390 -5.42 28.37 -9.47
N ARG A 391 -6.21 29.37 -9.07
CA ARG A 391 -7.63 29.49 -9.47
C ARG A 391 -7.85 29.83 -10.95
N GLU A 392 -6.84 30.36 -11.64
CA GLU A 392 -6.91 30.73 -13.06
C GLU A 392 -6.54 29.55 -13.98
N ASN A 393 -6.10 28.42 -13.39
CA ASN A 393 -5.79 27.19 -14.12
C ASN A 393 -7.08 26.51 -14.61
N GLU A 394 -7.08 26.00 -15.85
CA GLU A 394 -8.26 25.35 -16.45
C GLU A 394 -8.78 24.15 -15.64
N HIS A 395 -7.89 23.40 -14.97
CA HIS A 395 -8.27 22.24 -14.16
C HIS A 395 -8.77 22.61 -12.76
N TRP A 396 -8.72 23.89 -12.36
CA TRP A 396 -9.12 24.35 -11.02
C TRP A 396 -10.56 23.97 -10.68
N ALA A 397 -11.50 24.11 -11.61
CA ALA A 397 -12.91 23.82 -11.35
C ALA A 397 -13.13 22.35 -10.95
N HIS A 398 -12.40 21.43 -11.58
CA HIS A 398 -12.44 20.00 -11.28
C HIS A 398 -11.71 19.69 -9.98
N GLN A 399 -10.46 20.12 -9.83
CA GLN A 399 -9.67 19.83 -8.64
C GLN A 399 -10.32 20.43 -7.38
N ARG A 400 -10.83 21.67 -7.44
CA ARG A 400 -11.57 22.30 -6.33
C ARG A 400 -12.73 21.44 -5.84
N ARG A 401 -13.48 20.82 -6.75
CA ARG A 401 -14.60 19.92 -6.41
C ARG A 401 -14.08 18.69 -5.67
N VAL A 402 -13.08 18.02 -6.23
CA VAL A 402 -12.49 16.81 -5.65
C VAL A 402 -11.91 17.07 -4.26
N LEU A 403 -11.09 18.11 -4.11
CA LEU A 403 -10.48 18.45 -2.81
C LEU A 403 -11.51 18.90 -1.78
N GLY A 404 -12.59 19.57 -2.21
CA GLY A 404 -13.70 19.95 -1.33
C GLY A 404 -14.42 18.74 -0.76
N MET A 405 -14.74 17.75 -1.61
CA MET A 405 -15.40 16.51 -1.18
C MET A 405 -14.49 15.64 -0.32
N LEU A 406 -13.23 15.45 -0.73
CA LEU A 406 -12.20 14.72 0.03
C LEU A 406 -12.00 15.33 1.43
N SER A 407 -11.86 16.66 1.50
CA SER A 407 -11.76 17.41 2.75
C SER A 407 -12.99 17.21 3.65
N SER A 408 -14.20 17.13 3.06
CA SER A 408 -15.44 16.87 3.81
C SER A 408 -15.51 15.45 4.38
N GLU A 409 -15.14 14.42 3.61
CA GLU A 409 -15.11 13.03 4.09
C GLU A 409 -14.14 12.88 5.27
N LEU A 410 -12.92 13.43 5.16
CA LEU A 410 -11.95 13.42 6.26
C LEU A 410 -12.49 14.13 7.51
N SER A 411 -13.15 15.30 7.36
CA SER A 411 -13.82 15.99 8.46
C SER A 411 -14.86 15.10 9.15
N THR A 412 -15.77 14.50 8.39
CA THR A 412 -16.85 13.65 8.93
C THR A 412 -16.32 12.41 9.64
N VAL A 413 -15.21 11.83 9.17
CA VAL A 413 -14.59 10.69 9.85
C VAL A 413 -13.90 11.10 11.16
N VAL A 414 -13.19 12.23 11.19
CA VAL A 414 -12.58 12.81 12.40
C VAL A 414 -13.64 13.15 13.44
N GLU A 415 -14.74 13.80 13.01
CA GLU A 415 -15.89 14.16 13.84
C GLU A 415 -16.45 12.94 14.57
N LYS A 416 -16.84 11.89 13.81
CA LYS A 416 -17.37 10.63 14.37
C LYS A 416 -16.42 9.96 15.36
N GLN A 417 -15.11 10.01 15.13
CA GLN A 417 -14.14 9.40 16.04
C GLN A 417 -14.06 10.15 17.38
N ILE A 418 -14.07 11.49 17.33
CA ILE A 418 -14.07 12.34 18.53
C ILE A 418 -15.36 12.13 19.33
N GLU A 419 -16.52 12.12 18.67
CA GLU A 419 -17.82 11.87 19.31
C GLU A 419 -17.87 10.53 20.04
N THR A 420 -17.43 9.46 19.36
CA THR A 420 -17.41 8.09 19.90
C THR A 420 -16.25 7.85 20.87
N ARG A 421 -15.35 8.82 21.05
CA ARG A 421 -14.14 8.76 21.91
C ARG A 421 -13.30 7.49 21.69
N GLN A 422 -13.28 7.00 20.45
CA GLN A 422 -12.64 5.74 20.08
C GLN A 422 -11.13 5.76 20.33
N ARG A 423 -10.58 4.63 20.81
CA ARG A 423 -9.13 4.44 20.90
C ARG A 423 -8.49 4.44 19.50
N PRO A 424 -7.22 4.86 19.35
CA PRO A 424 -6.50 4.80 18.08
C PRO A 424 -6.54 3.40 17.45
N THR A 425 -6.72 3.34 16.14
CA THR A 425 -6.97 2.09 15.42
C THR A 425 -5.74 1.17 15.43
N PRO A 426 -5.91 -0.16 15.57
CA PRO A 426 -4.80 -1.11 15.42
C PRO A 426 -4.11 -1.00 14.07
N TRP A 427 -2.81 -1.26 14.05
CA TRP A 427 -2.03 -1.32 12.83
C TRP A 427 -2.45 -2.51 11.94
N GLN A 428 -2.31 -2.33 10.63
CA GLN A 428 -2.49 -3.33 9.56
C GLN A 428 -1.33 -3.22 8.52
N PRO A 429 -1.26 -3.99 7.40
CA PRO A 429 -0.05 -4.04 6.54
C PRO A 429 -0.23 -3.83 5.00
N ASP A 430 0.68 -3.13 4.26
CA ASP A 430 0.55 -2.29 3.01
C ASP A 430 0.14 -2.93 1.69
N SER A 431 -0.17 -4.21 1.73
CA SER A 431 -0.74 -4.98 0.64
C SER A 431 -1.32 -6.23 1.25
N VAL A 432 -2.26 -6.87 0.56
CA VAL A 432 -2.66 -8.20 0.95
C VAL A 432 -1.69 -9.23 0.46
N THR A 433 -1.84 -10.38 1.07
CA THR A 433 -1.33 -11.63 0.63
C THR A 433 -2.52 -12.56 0.49
N ASN A 434 -2.56 -13.35 -0.57
CA ASN A 434 -3.64 -14.30 -0.88
C ASN A 434 -3.74 -15.47 0.15
N ILE A 435 -3.13 -15.28 1.32
CA ILE A 435 -3.17 -16.10 2.52
C ILE A 435 -4.37 -15.70 3.38
N THR A 436 -4.73 -14.42 3.48
CA THR A 436 -5.92 -14.01 4.25
C THR A 436 -7.21 -14.38 3.50
N GLU A 437 -7.12 -14.47 2.17
CA GLU A 437 -8.07 -15.05 1.20
C GLU A 437 -8.59 -16.42 1.64
N ALA A 438 -7.79 -17.47 1.43
CA ALA A 438 -8.19 -18.87 1.53
C ALA A 438 -8.52 -19.35 2.96
N MET A 439 -8.50 -18.46 3.94
CA MET A 439 -8.72 -18.76 5.36
C MET A 439 -10.06 -18.22 5.86
N ASN A 440 -10.57 -17.12 5.30
CA ASN A 440 -11.89 -16.60 5.64
C ASN A 440 -13.01 -17.43 5.00
N SER A 441 -12.77 -17.93 3.78
CA SER A 441 -13.66 -18.89 3.08
C SER A 441 -13.81 -20.22 3.83
N ALA A 442 -12.82 -20.62 4.64
CA ALA A 442 -12.84 -21.85 5.42
C ALA A 442 -13.58 -21.77 6.78
N SER A 443 -14.03 -20.59 7.23
CA SER A 443 -14.61 -20.39 8.58
C SER A 443 -16.10 -20.03 8.62
N LEU A 444 -16.81 -20.08 7.48
CA LEU A 444 -18.24 -19.73 7.36
C LEU A 444 -19.14 -20.93 7.03
N GLY A 445 -18.64 -22.16 7.20
CA GLY A 445 -19.25 -23.41 6.72
C GLY A 445 -19.93 -24.30 7.77
N GLU A 446 -20.29 -23.80 8.95
CA GLU A 446 -20.99 -24.59 9.98
C GLU A 446 -22.17 -23.82 10.63
N VAL A 447 -23.31 -23.78 9.94
CA VAL A 447 -24.64 -23.75 10.57
C VAL A 447 -25.65 -24.49 9.68
N GLU A 448 -26.58 -25.19 10.34
CA GLU A 448 -27.31 -26.36 9.83
C GLU A 448 -28.35 -26.08 8.72
N ALA A 449 -28.42 -27.01 7.75
CA ALA A 449 -29.66 -27.41 7.07
C ALA A 449 -29.51 -28.83 6.50
N ASP A 450 -30.59 -29.61 6.53
CA ASP A 450 -30.58 -31.08 6.34
C ASP A 450 -30.62 -31.55 4.87
N GLU A 451 -30.30 -32.83 4.67
CA GLU A 451 -30.18 -33.64 3.42
C GLU A 451 -30.72 -33.11 2.06
N VAL A 452 -29.87 -33.21 1.00
CA VAL A 452 -29.97 -34.24 -0.08
C VAL A 452 -28.87 -34.06 -1.18
N LEU A 453 -28.08 -35.13 -1.36
CA LEU A 453 -27.22 -35.56 -2.50
C LEU A 453 -26.92 -34.63 -3.71
N GLY A 454 -25.62 -34.44 -4.01
CA GLY A 454 -25.15 -34.08 -5.37
C GLY A 454 -23.66 -33.68 -5.47
N HIS A 455 -22.85 -34.41 -6.26
CA HIS A 455 -21.45 -34.06 -6.56
C HIS A 455 -21.30 -32.74 -7.35
N GLY A 456 -20.20 -32.01 -7.14
CA GLY A 456 -19.73 -30.97 -8.06
C GLY A 456 -18.60 -30.10 -7.50
N ASP A 457 -17.39 -30.20 -8.09
CA ASP A 457 -16.22 -29.42 -7.68
C ASP A 457 -16.33 -27.93 -8.10
N GLY A 458 -15.82 -27.00 -7.28
CA GLY A 458 -15.83 -25.58 -7.63
C GLY A 458 -15.23 -24.64 -6.58
N TRP A 459 -13.90 -24.54 -6.53
CA TRP A 459 -13.22 -23.53 -5.70
C TRP A 459 -13.48 -22.11 -6.21
N SER A 460 -13.92 -21.23 -5.32
CA SER A 460 -13.98 -19.77 -5.55
C SER A 460 -13.62 -19.05 -4.26
N ASP A 461 -12.61 -18.18 -4.32
CA ASP A 461 -12.01 -17.50 -3.17
C ASP A 461 -11.67 -16.04 -3.55
N GLY A 462 -11.69 -15.14 -2.57
CA GLY A 462 -11.38 -13.71 -2.77
C GLY A 462 -11.52 -12.88 -1.49
N THR A 463 -10.59 -11.94 -1.24
CA THR A 463 -10.57 -11.04 -0.06
C THR A 463 -9.62 -9.83 -0.24
N ASP A 464 -9.81 -8.83 0.63
CA ASP A 464 -8.81 -8.12 1.45
C ASP A 464 -7.60 -7.28 0.92
N SER A 465 -7.35 -6.22 1.70
CA SER A 465 -6.13 -5.76 2.42
C SER A 465 -4.93 -4.92 1.89
N ALA A 466 -4.52 -3.94 2.74
CA ALA A 466 -3.30 -3.09 2.73
C ALA A 466 -3.29 -2.01 3.87
N SER A 467 -2.24 -1.78 4.70
CA SER A 467 -1.50 -0.50 4.94
C SER A 467 -0.40 -0.56 6.04
N LEU A 468 0.90 -0.64 5.72
CA LEU A 468 2.09 -0.67 6.60
C LEU A 468 3.07 0.45 6.20
N ALA A 469 3.06 1.53 6.96
CA ALA A 469 4.14 2.51 7.04
C ALA A 469 4.25 2.93 8.52
N HIS A 470 5.36 3.57 8.90
CA HIS A 470 5.82 3.74 10.28
C HIS A 470 6.34 2.44 10.92
N MET A 471 7.59 2.13 10.61
CA MET A 471 8.57 1.76 11.63
C MET A 471 9.57 2.91 11.62
N ASN A 472 9.87 3.52 12.77
CA ASN A 472 10.96 4.49 12.85
C ASN A 472 12.29 3.74 12.65
N GLU A 473 13.24 4.32 11.92
CA GLU A 473 14.58 3.72 11.79
C GLU A 473 15.44 4.00 13.04
N ASP A 474 15.05 4.98 13.87
CA ASP A 474 15.77 5.46 15.06
C ASP A 474 15.49 4.67 16.36
N GLU A 475 14.55 3.71 16.36
CA GLU A 475 14.18 2.92 17.54
C GLU A 475 14.99 1.61 17.66
N PHE A 476 16.06 1.48 16.86
CA PHE A 476 17.00 0.35 16.82
C PHE A 476 18.46 0.82 16.62
N SER A 477 18.81 2.02 17.09
CA SER A 477 20.21 2.35 17.35
C SER A 477 20.63 1.75 18.69
N ASP A 478 21.72 0.99 18.69
CA ASP A 478 22.58 0.94 19.88
C ASP A 478 24.04 0.92 19.41
N GLU A 479 24.91 1.46 20.24
CA GLU A 479 26.31 1.69 19.91
C GLU A 479 27.09 0.37 19.88
N SER A 480 27.83 0.14 18.79
CA SER A 480 28.95 -0.80 18.79
C SER A 480 30.05 -0.25 17.91
N GLU A 481 31.12 0.21 18.55
CA GLU A 481 32.41 0.46 17.91
C GLU A 481 32.88 -0.85 17.25
N ASP A 482 33.26 -0.78 15.98
CA ASP A 482 34.28 -1.67 15.43
C ASP A 482 35.15 -0.79 14.52
N SER A 483 36.34 -0.46 15.03
CA SER A 483 37.42 0.13 14.26
C SER A 483 38.12 -0.94 13.44
N ASP A 484 38.30 -0.72 12.15
CA ASP A 484 39.39 -1.33 11.39
C ASP A 484 40.01 -0.24 10.50
N ASP A 485 41.02 0.43 11.05
CA ASP A 485 42.01 1.19 10.28
C ASP A 485 42.96 0.20 9.61
N GLU A 486 42.86 0.03 8.29
CA GLU A 486 44.02 -0.34 7.47
C GLU A 486 44.46 0.85 6.61
N SER A 487 45.15 1.77 7.28
CA SER A 487 46.09 2.68 6.65
C SER A 487 47.39 1.92 6.37
N ASP A 488 47.83 1.87 5.10
CA ASP A 488 49.25 1.93 4.80
C ASP A 488 49.55 3.05 3.77
N GLY A 489 50.68 3.72 3.96
CA GLY A 489 51.10 4.91 3.22
C GLY A 489 51.44 4.60 1.76
N GLY A 490 51.37 5.58 0.84
CA GLY A 490 52.35 6.67 0.76
C GLY A 490 53.36 6.35 -0.36
N ALA A 491 54.17 7.26 -0.91
CA ALA A 491 54.22 8.72 -0.88
C ALA A 491 55.00 9.19 -2.13
N GLY A 492 55.06 10.50 -2.41
CA GLY A 492 55.80 11.08 -3.54
C GLY A 492 54.99 12.18 -4.23
N LEU A 493 54.90 13.40 -3.68
CA LEU A 493 55.93 14.46 -3.57
C LEU A 493 56.27 15.14 -4.91
N ASP A 494 56.33 16.48 -4.81
CA ASP A 494 56.86 17.49 -5.73
C ASP A 494 56.10 17.66 -7.07
N ALA A 495 55.71 18.87 -7.51
CA ALA A 495 56.02 20.23 -7.04
C ALA A 495 54.85 21.21 -7.28
#